data_AF-A0A3M3LCX8-F1
#
_entry.id   AF-A0A3M3LCX8-F1
#
_cell.length_a   1.000
_cell.length_b   1.000
_cell.length_c   1.000
_cell.angle_alpha   90.00
_cell.angle_beta   90.00
_cell.angle_gamma   90.00
#
_symmetry.space_group_name_H-M   'P 1'
#
loop_
_entity.id
_entity.type
_entity.pdbx_description
1 polymer ?
#
loop_
_entity_poly.entity_id
_entity_poly.type
_entity_poly.pdbx_seq_one_letter_code
_entity_poly.pdbx_strand_id
1 'polypeptide(L)'
;ELTAEQIKTAGIELATAEPRQMSTTVTFPGEIRFDEDRTAHVVPRVSGVVEEVKVDLGQAVKKGQVLAVIASQQISDQRSELNAAQRRQELARVTLQREKKLWEDKISAEQDYLQARQDFQEADINLANARQKISAIGASLNPSAGNRYELIAPFDSMVVEKHLGIGEMVNEASNAFTLSDLSRVWATFGVAPKDLDKVVVGPPVIVSAPDLNAKVDGKIGYVGSLLGEQTRAAAVRVTLANPQGAWR
;
A
#
# COMPACT_ATOMS: atom_id res chain seq x y z
N GLU A 1 13.28 64.31 -38.14
CA GLU A 1 14.47 63.46 -37.89
C GLU A 1 15.50 64.28 -37.12
N LEU A 2 16.14 63.70 -36.12
CA LEU A 2 17.20 64.37 -35.36
C LEU A 2 18.53 64.20 -36.11
N THR A 3 19.36 65.24 -36.16
CA THR A 3 20.68 65.17 -36.82
C THR A 3 21.71 64.47 -35.94
N ALA A 4 22.73 63.87 -36.55
CA ALA A 4 23.75 63.10 -35.82
C ALA A 4 24.48 63.89 -34.72
N GLU A 5 24.64 65.22 -34.89
CA GLU A 5 25.21 66.11 -33.87
C GLU A 5 24.27 66.32 -32.67
N GLN A 6 22.95 66.34 -32.89
CA GLN A 6 21.95 66.45 -31.82
C GLN A 6 21.89 65.17 -30.97
N ILE A 7 22.06 63.99 -31.59
CA ILE A 7 22.11 62.68 -30.90
C ILE A 7 23.34 62.60 -29.99
N LYS A 8 24.50 63.07 -30.47
CA LYS A 8 25.76 63.06 -29.71
C LYS A 8 25.79 64.07 -28.56
N THR A 9 25.22 65.26 -28.76
CA THR A 9 25.15 66.32 -27.74
C THR A 9 24.15 66.00 -26.63
N ALA A 10 23.08 65.26 -26.96
CA ALA A 10 22.08 64.79 -26.00
C ALA A 10 22.49 63.52 -25.25
N GLY A 11 23.69 62.97 -25.51
CA GLY A 11 24.19 61.75 -24.85
C GLY A 11 23.37 60.49 -25.18
N ILE A 12 22.75 60.46 -26.36
CA ILE A 12 21.88 59.35 -26.76
C ILE A 12 22.75 58.20 -27.26
N GLU A 13 22.89 57.16 -26.44
CA GLU A 13 23.50 55.90 -26.82
C GLU A 13 22.49 55.00 -27.53
N LEU A 14 22.84 54.56 -28.75
CA LEU A 14 22.05 53.61 -29.52
C LEU A 14 22.61 52.21 -29.27
N ALA A 15 21.78 51.33 -28.70
CA ALA A 15 22.09 49.92 -28.57
C ALA A 15 21.25 49.11 -29.57
N THR A 16 21.90 48.20 -30.31
CA THR A 16 21.21 47.26 -31.20
C THR A 16 20.60 46.15 -30.35
N ALA A 17 19.30 45.88 -30.52
CA ALA A 17 18.63 44.79 -29.80
C ALA A 17 19.15 43.44 -30.32
N GLU A 18 19.77 42.65 -29.44
CA GLU A 18 20.19 41.29 -29.75
C GLU A 18 19.22 40.25 -29.17
N PRO A 19 18.99 39.12 -29.86
CA PRO A 19 18.22 38.01 -29.31
C PRO A 19 18.89 37.50 -28.02
N ARG A 20 18.18 37.55 -26.90
CA ARG A 20 18.61 36.97 -25.63
C ARG A 20 17.66 35.86 -25.24
N GLN A 21 18.20 34.69 -24.92
CA GLN A 21 17.39 33.63 -24.29
C GLN A 21 16.96 34.13 -22.91
N MET A 22 15.66 34.36 -22.77
CA MET A 22 15.03 34.68 -21.49
C MET A 22 14.35 33.43 -20.96
N SER A 23 14.77 32.98 -19.78
CA SER A 23 14.07 31.94 -19.04
C SER A 23 12.95 32.60 -18.22
N THR A 24 11.70 32.38 -18.64
CA THR A 24 10.54 32.80 -17.84
C THR A 24 10.23 31.71 -16.82
N THR A 25 10.43 32.00 -15.54
CA THR A 25 9.99 31.11 -14.46
C THR A 25 8.56 31.45 -14.08
N VAL A 26 7.69 30.45 -14.02
CA VAL A 26 6.31 30.59 -13.52
C VAL A 26 6.22 29.86 -12.19
N THR A 27 5.59 30.49 -11.20
CA THR A 27 5.42 29.91 -9.86
C THR A 27 3.96 29.57 -9.63
N PHE A 28 3.72 28.38 -9.10
CA PHE A 28 2.38 27.91 -8.76
C PHE A 28 2.33 27.54 -7.27
N PRO A 29 1.27 27.90 -6.54
CA PRO A 29 1.04 27.37 -5.21
C PRO A 29 0.71 25.87 -5.30
N GLY A 30 1.22 25.10 -4.34
CA GLY A 30 1.01 23.67 -4.27
C GLY A 30 1.05 23.16 -2.84
N GLU A 31 0.66 21.90 -2.68
CA GLU A 31 0.62 21.18 -1.42
C GLU A 31 1.41 19.88 -1.52
N ILE A 32 1.96 19.44 -0.39
CA ILE A 32 2.59 18.12 -0.29
C ILE A 32 1.50 17.11 0.05
N ARG A 33 1.45 16.04 -0.74
CA ARG A 33 0.57 14.90 -0.53
C ARG A 33 1.39 13.62 -0.43
N PHE A 34 0.82 12.64 0.24
CA PHE A 34 1.35 11.28 0.21
C PHE A 34 1.37 10.76 -1.22
N ASP A 35 2.38 9.94 -1.49
CA ASP A 35 2.42 9.15 -2.71
C ASP A 35 1.32 8.08 -2.59
N GLU A 36 0.19 8.29 -3.27
CA GLU A 36 -0.96 7.38 -3.19
C GLU A 36 -0.61 6.00 -3.77
N ASP A 37 0.36 5.90 -4.70
CA ASP A 37 0.84 4.62 -5.23
C ASP A 37 1.67 3.84 -4.19
N ARG A 38 2.12 4.51 -3.12
CA ARG A 38 2.88 3.93 -2.01
C ARG A 38 2.14 4.05 -0.68
N THR A 39 0.83 4.28 -0.76
CA THR A 39 -0.06 4.33 0.39
C THR A 39 -1.01 3.14 0.32
N ALA A 40 -1.17 2.43 1.44
CA ALA A 40 -2.08 1.31 1.54
C ALA A 40 -3.07 1.52 2.68
N HIS A 41 -4.33 1.29 2.36
CA HIS A 41 -5.40 1.16 3.34
C HIS A 41 -5.44 -0.28 3.80
N VAL A 42 -5.08 -0.49 5.07
CA VAL A 42 -5.08 -1.79 5.70
C VAL A 42 -6.47 -2.02 6.27
N VAL A 43 -7.13 -3.07 5.80
CA VAL A 43 -8.45 -3.51 6.26
C VAL A 43 -8.36 -4.89 6.90
N PRO A 44 -9.17 -5.20 7.93
CA PRO A 44 -9.31 -6.56 8.43
C PRO A 44 -9.81 -7.50 7.33
N ARG A 45 -9.37 -8.77 7.34
CA ARG A 45 -9.90 -9.80 6.41
C ARG A 45 -11.00 -10.66 7.03
N VAL A 46 -11.30 -10.40 8.30
CA VAL A 46 -12.34 -11.06 9.09
C VAL A 46 -13.00 -10.05 10.00
N SER A 47 -14.26 -10.27 10.29
CA SER A 47 -14.97 -9.56 11.36
C SER A 47 -14.57 -10.04 12.75
N GLY A 48 -14.58 -9.12 13.71
CA GLY A 48 -14.21 -9.41 15.09
C GLY A 48 -14.15 -8.17 15.98
N VAL A 49 -13.70 -8.38 17.22
CA VAL A 49 -13.52 -7.31 18.21
C VAL A 49 -12.02 -7.03 18.37
N VAL A 50 -11.63 -5.76 18.34
CA VAL A 50 -10.23 -5.36 18.53
C VAL A 50 -9.80 -5.61 19.97
N GLU A 51 -8.88 -6.54 20.19
CA GLU A 51 -8.31 -6.83 21.52
C GLU A 51 -7.17 -5.86 21.85
N GLU A 52 -6.28 -5.64 20.89
CA GLU A 52 -5.06 -4.85 21.08
C GLU A 52 -4.76 -4.01 19.84
N VAL A 53 -4.26 -2.79 20.07
CA VAL A 53 -3.66 -1.94 19.04
C VAL A 53 -2.21 -1.70 19.45
N LYS A 54 -1.27 -2.15 18.61
CA LYS A 54 0.17 -2.20 18.93
C LYS A 54 0.97 -1.04 18.33
N VAL A 55 0.31 -0.18 17.55
CA VAL A 55 0.95 0.92 16.85
C VAL A 55 0.18 2.22 17.01
N ASP A 56 0.92 3.32 17.00
CA ASP A 56 0.38 4.67 17.11
C ASP A 56 0.57 5.50 15.85
N LEU A 57 -0.22 6.58 15.77
CA LEU A 57 -0.14 7.56 14.69
C LEU A 57 1.26 8.16 14.62
N GLY A 58 1.85 8.20 13.42
CA GLY A 58 3.21 8.68 13.18
C GLY A 58 4.32 7.67 13.47
N GLN A 59 4.00 6.46 13.94
CA GLN A 59 5.01 5.43 14.18
C GLN A 59 5.48 4.78 12.87
N ALA A 60 6.80 4.57 12.75
CA ALA A 60 7.37 3.76 11.69
C ALA A 60 7.16 2.26 11.98
N VAL A 61 6.69 1.52 10.98
CA VAL A 61 6.42 0.09 11.05
C VAL A 61 7.17 -0.65 9.94
N LYS A 62 7.61 -1.88 10.24
CA LYS A 62 8.27 -2.75 9.28
C LYS A 62 7.30 -3.73 8.64
N LYS A 63 7.61 -4.19 7.43
CA LYS A 63 6.88 -5.28 6.77
C LYS A 63 6.75 -6.49 7.71
N GLY A 64 5.52 -6.98 7.87
CA GLY A 64 5.19 -8.12 8.73
C GLY A 64 5.02 -7.78 10.22
N GLN A 65 5.23 -6.52 10.63
CA GLN A 65 4.97 -6.10 12.01
C GLN A 65 3.46 -6.13 12.30
N VAL A 66 3.09 -6.63 13.49
CA VAL A 66 1.70 -6.65 13.95
C VAL A 66 1.26 -5.23 14.32
N LEU A 67 0.17 -4.78 13.69
CA LEU A 67 -0.47 -3.48 13.90
C LEU A 67 -1.56 -3.56 14.96
N ALA A 68 -2.40 -4.59 14.88
CA ALA A 68 -3.51 -4.83 15.80
C ALA A 68 -3.82 -6.32 15.91
N VAL A 69 -4.48 -6.71 17.01
CA VAL A 69 -4.98 -8.06 17.25
C VAL A 69 -6.50 -7.99 17.35
N ILE A 70 -7.18 -8.80 16.55
CA ILE A 70 -8.64 -8.87 16.46
C ILE A 70 -9.09 -10.27 16.89
N ALA A 71 -9.99 -10.35 17.86
CA ALA A 71 -10.67 -11.58 18.23
C ALA A 71 -11.80 -11.88 17.25
N SER A 72 -11.68 -12.96 16.49
CA SER A 72 -12.63 -13.34 15.46
C SER A 72 -13.16 -14.76 15.67
N GLN A 73 -14.48 -14.90 15.72
CA GLN A 73 -15.14 -16.22 15.76
C GLN A 73 -14.84 -17.02 14.49
N GLN A 74 -14.83 -16.37 13.33
CA GLN A 74 -14.51 -17.01 12.05
C GLN A 74 -13.13 -17.66 12.06
N ILE A 75 -12.12 -17.01 12.64
CA ILE A 75 -10.77 -17.61 12.78
C ILE A 75 -10.79 -18.82 13.71
N SER A 76 -11.55 -18.75 14.80
CA SER A 76 -11.74 -19.88 15.72
C SER A 76 -12.36 -21.10 15.01
N ASP A 77 -13.39 -20.87 14.20
CA ASP A 77 -14.08 -21.92 13.46
C ASP A 77 -13.18 -22.55 12.39
N GLN A 78 -12.49 -21.72 11.60
CA GLN A 78 -11.55 -22.19 10.58
C GLN A 78 -10.38 -23.00 11.18
N ARG A 79 -9.85 -22.56 12.34
CA ARG A 79 -8.81 -23.31 13.06
C ARG A 79 -9.34 -24.62 13.62
N SER A 80 -10.57 -24.64 14.13
CA SER A 80 -11.21 -25.86 14.61
C SER A 80 -11.42 -26.87 13.47
N GLU A 81 -11.87 -26.40 12.30
CA GLU A 81 -11.99 -27.21 11.08
C GLU A 81 -10.64 -27.77 10.64
N LEU A 82 -9.58 -26.95 10.61
CA LEU A 82 -8.22 -27.39 10.28
C LEU A 82 -7.73 -28.47 11.24
N ASN A 83 -7.90 -28.28 12.54
CA ASN A 83 -7.50 -29.27 13.54
C ASN A 83 -8.27 -30.59 13.35
N ALA A 84 -9.58 -30.53 13.14
CA ALA A 84 -10.39 -31.72 12.88
C ALA A 84 -9.94 -32.45 11.61
N ALA A 85 -9.66 -31.71 10.52
CA ALA A 85 -9.16 -32.28 9.27
C ALA A 85 -7.79 -32.93 9.45
N GLN A 86 -6.88 -32.33 10.21
CA GLN A 86 -5.58 -32.92 10.55
C GLN A 86 -5.74 -34.25 11.30
N ARG A 87 -6.63 -34.30 12.31
CA ARG A 87 -6.87 -35.54 13.07
C ARG A 87 -7.47 -36.65 12.22
N ARG A 88 -8.43 -36.31 11.33
CA ARG A 88 -9.03 -37.28 10.40
C ARG A 88 -8.01 -37.82 9.40
N GLN A 89 -7.18 -36.94 8.85
CA GLN A 89 -6.15 -37.32 7.89
C GLN A 89 -5.07 -38.22 8.54
N GLU A 90 -4.69 -37.94 9.79
CA GLU A 90 -3.78 -38.80 10.55
C GLU A 90 -4.38 -40.20 10.76
N LEU A 91 -5.63 -40.28 11.20
CA LEU A 91 -6.32 -41.55 11.39
C LEU A 91 -6.40 -42.35 10.08
N ALA A 92 -6.83 -41.70 8.99
CA ALA A 92 -6.94 -42.34 7.69
C ALA A 92 -5.56 -42.81 7.16
N ARG A 93 -4.48 -42.07 7.43
CA ARG A 93 -3.12 -42.47 7.09
C ARG A 93 -2.72 -43.77 7.80
N VAL A 94 -2.94 -43.84 9.10
CA VAL A 94 -2.60 -45.02 9.90
C VAL A 94 -3.45 -46.23 9.47
N THR A 95 -4.73 -46.02 9.20
CA THR A 95 -5.62 -47.08 8.68
C THR A 95 -5.15 -47.58 7.32
N LEU A 96 -4.86 -46.70 6.37
CA LEU A 96 -4.31 -47.08 5.05
C LEU A 96 -3.02 -47.89 5.18
N GLN A 97 -2.10 -47.45 6.05
CA GLN A 97 -0.84 -48.17 6.27
C GLN A 97 -1.06 -49.57 6.86
N ARG A 98 -2.08 -49.73 7.73
CA ARG A 98 -2.46 -51.02 8.30
C ARG A 98 -3.08 -51.94 7.25
N GLU A 99 -4.09 -51.44 6.53
CA GLU A 99 -4.79 -52.24 5.51
C GLU A 99 -3.86 -52.63 4.35
N LYS A 100 -2.94 -51.74 3.97
CA LYS A 100 -1.92 -52.07 2.98
C LYS A 100 -1.07 -53.28 3.40
N LYS A 101 -0.61 -53.31 4.66
CA LYS A 101 0.18 -54.45 5.18
C LYS A 101 -0.65 -55.74 5.23
N LEU A 102 -1.88 -55.67 5.75
CA LEU A 102 -2.76 -56.83 5.83
C LEU A 102 -3.09 -57.41 4.44
N TRP A 103 -3.26 -56.55 3.44
CA TRP A 103 -3.47 -56.97 2.06
C TRP A 103 -2.21 -57.60 1.44
N GLU A 104 -1.03 -56.98 1.65
CA GLU A 104 0.27 -57.53 1.22
C GLU A 104 0.55 -58.91 1.86
N ASP A 105 0.16 -59.08 3.13
CA ASP A 105 0.23 -60.34 3.87
C ASP A 105 -0.91 -61.32 3.52
N LYS A 106 -1.82 -60.96 2.60
CA LYS A 106 -2.99 -61.73 2.14
C LYS A 106 -4.01 -62.08 3.24
N ILE A 107 -4.12 -61.23 4.25
CA ILE A 107 -5.05 -61.36 5.38
C ILE A 107 -6.36 -60.63 5.09
N SER A 108 -6.33 -59.42 4.52
CA SER A 108 -7.51 -58.62 4.18
C SER A 108 -7.83 -58.63 2.68
N ALA A 109 -9.05 -58.23 2.31
CA ALA A 109 -9.48 -58.14 0.92
C ALA A 109 -8.89 -56.89 0.25
N GLU A 110 -8.60 -56.95 -1.05
CA GLU A 110 -8.15 -55.78 -1.82
C GLU A 110 -9.14 -54.61 -1.74
N GLN A 111 -10.44 -54.91 -1.65
CA GLN A 111 -11.48 -53.91 -1.48
C GLN A 111 -11.29 -53.07 -0.21
N ASP A 112 -10.85 -53.67 0.89
CA ASP A 112 -10.63 -52.97 2.16
C ASP A 112 -9.45 -51.98 2.04
N TYR A 113 -8.37 -52.41 1.38
CA TYR A 113 -7.24 -51.54 1.04
C TYR A 113 -7.65 -50.39 0.12
N LEU A 114 -8.43 -50.65 -0.93
CA LEU A 114 -8.92 -49.63 -1.85
C LEU A 114 -9.84 -48.62 -1.14
N GLN A 115 -10.69 -49.08 -0.22
CA GLN A 115 -11.53 -48.21 0.60
C GLN A 115 -10.68 -47.33 1.52
N ALA A 116 -9.73 -47.91 2.26
CA ALA A 116 -8.83 -47.13 3.12
C ALA A 116 -8.00 -46.12 2.32
N ARG A 117 -7.64 -46.43 1.06
CA ARG A 117 -6.93 -45.53 0.16
C ARG A 117 -7.81 -44.35 -0.26
N GLN A 118 -9.07 -44.60 -0.59
CA GLN A 118 -10.06 -43.56 -0.89
C GLN A 118 -10.28 -42.65 0.34
N ASP A 119 -10.50 -43.22 1.52
CA ASP A 119 -10.73 -42.47 2.75
C ASP A 119 -9.54 -41.55 3.08
N PHE A 120 -8.32 -42.05 2.89
CA PHE A 120 -7.11 -41.24 3.05
C PHE A 120 -7.04 -40.10 2.04
N GLN A 121 -7.34 -40.35 0.76
CA GLN A 121 -7.35 -39.31 -0.28
C GLN A 121 -8.37 -38.21 0.03
N GLU A 122 -9.58 -38.59 0.45
CA GLU A 122 -10.61 -37.63 0.85
C GLU A 122 -10.16 -36.79 2.05
N ALA A 123 -9.60 -37.43 3.08
CA ALA A 123 -9.10 -36.72 4.26
C ALA A 123 -7.92 -35.78 3.93
N ASP A 124 -7.07 -36.16 2.98
CA ASP A 124 -5.96 -35.33 2.50
C ASP A 124 -6.45 -34.08 1.74
N ILE A 125 -7.44 -34.25 0.86
CA ILE A 125 -8.10 -33.14 0.15
C ILE A 125 -8.75 -32.18 1.16
N ASN A 126 -9.48 -32.71 2.14
CA ASN A 126 -10.13 -31.91 3.16
C ASN A 126 -9.12 -31.12 4.01
N LEU A 127 -7.98 -31.73 4.36
CA LEU A 127 -6.89 -31.04 5.04
C LEU A 127 -6.29 -29.91 4.19
N ALA A 128 -6.05 -30.17 2.90
CA ALA A 128 -5.53 -29.16 1.98
C ALA A 128 -6.49 -27.96 1.85
N ASN A 129 -7.80 -28.24 1.71
CA ASN A 129 -8.84 -27.22 1.64
C ASN A 129 -8.88 -26.37 2.92
N ALA A 130 -8.85 -26.99 4.11
CA ALA A 130 -8.84 -26.26 5.37
C ALA A 130 -7.61 -25.37 5.54
N ARG A 131 -6.42 -25.82 5.09
CA ARG A 131 -5.20 -24.99 5.09
C ARG A 131 -5.33 -23.80 4.16
N GLN A 132 -5.85 -24.02 2.94
CA GLN A 132 -6.02 -22.97 1.95
C GLN A 132 -6.99 -21.87 2.42
N LYS A 133 -8.09 -22.23 3.10
CA LYS A 133 -9.03 -21.26 3.68
C LYS A 133 -8.36 -20.31 4.67
N ILE A 134 -7.51 -20.82 5.57
CA ILE A 134 -6.79 -19.99 6.55
C ILE A 134 -5.73 -19.10 5.88
N SER A 135 -4.98 -19.66 4.92
CA SER A 135 -3.97 -18.89 4.18
C SER A 135 -4.56 -17.78 3.31
N ALA A 136 -5.76 -17.98 2.74
CA ALA A 136 -6.45 -16.95 1.95
C ALA A 136 -6.82 -15.70 2.79
N ILE A 137 -7.06 -15.89 4.08
CA ILE A 137 -7.36 -14.83 5.05
C ILE A 137 -6.05 -14.20 5.60
N GLY A 138 -4.89 -14.75 5.24
CA GLY A 138 -3.58 -14.30 5.75
C GLY A 138 -3.41 -14.56 7.25
N ALA A 139 -4.23 -15.45 7.82
CA ALA A 139 -4.15 -15.80 9.24
C ALA A 139 -3.05 -16.84 9.48
N SER A 140 -2.43 -16.78 10.67
CA SER A 140 -1.44 -17.76 11.07
C SER A 140 -2.06 -19.16 11.22
N LEU A 141 -1.39 -20.16 10.66
CA LEU A 141 -1.73 -21.59 10.81
C LEU A 141 -1.44 -22.13 12.22
N ASN A 142 -0.87 -21.32 13.12
CA ASN A 142 -0.55 -21.75 14.49
C ASN A 142 -1.84 -22.02 15.30
N PRO A 143 -2.08 -23.26 15.76
CA PRO A 143 -3.26 -23.62 16.54
C PRO A 143 -3.34 -22.89 17.89
N SER A 144 -2.19 -22.51 18.46
CA SER A 144 -2.11 -21.89 19.79
C SER A 144 -2.61 -20.46 19.85
N ALA A 145 -2.84 -19.80 18.70
CA ALA A 145 -3.31 -18.42 18.65
C ALA A 145 -4.85 -18.30 18.82
N GLY A 146 -5.58 -19.41 19.02
CA GLY A 146 -7.01 -19.37 19.40
C GLY A 146 -7.90 -18.65 18.37
N ASN A 147 -8.67 -17.67 18.82
CA ASN A 147 -9.51 -16.81 17.98
C ASN A 147 -8.79 -15.53 17.50
N ARG A 148 -7.49 -15.36 17.80
CA ARG A 148 -6.74 -14.14 17.50
C ARG A 148 -6.31 -14.09 16.04
N TYR A 149 -6.68 -13.00 15.38
CA TYR A 149 -6.25 -12.56 14.07
C TYR A 149 -5.27 -11.41 14.22
N GLU A 150 -4.08 -11.55 13.66
CA GLU A 150 -3.06 -10.50 13.66
C GLU A 150 -3.15 -9.72 12.35
N LEU A 151 -3.44 -8.42 12.46
CA LEU A 151 -3.39 -7.51 11.33
C LEU A 151 -1.96 -7.00 11.17
N ILE A 152 -1.33 -7.26 10.03
CA ILE A 152 0.10 -7.00 9.80
C ILE A 152 0.36 -5.93 8.74
N ALA A 153 1.52 -5.27 8.84
CA ALA A 153 1.97 -4.31 7.85
C ALA A 153 2.42 -5.00 6.54
N PRO A 154 1.95 -4.56 5.35
CA PRO A 154 2.32 -5.15 4.06
C PRO A 154 3.71 -4.75 3.55
N PHE A 155 4.24 -3.59 3.99
CA PHE A 155 5.55 -3.05 3.63
C PHE A 155 6.08 -2.09 4.72
N ASP A 156 7.35 -1.72 4.62
CA ASP A 156 7.98 -0.73 5.51
C ASP A 156 7.34 0.65 5.29
N SER A 157 6.73 1.22 6.32
CA SER A 157 5.88 2.40 6.18
C SER A 157 5.74 3.17 7.49
N MET A 158 5.07 4.31 7.45
CA MET A 158 4.63 5.05 8.62
C MET A 158 3.11 4.99 8.74
N VAL A 159 2.61 4.92 9.97
CA VAL A 159 1.17 5.01 10.26
C VAL A 159 0.73 6.46 10.07
N VAL A 160 0.00 6.74 8.99
CA VAL A 160 -0.50 8.07 8.64
C VAL A 160 -1.88 8.32 9.23
N GLU A 161 -2.71 7.28 9.32
CA GLU A 161 -4.02 7.35 9.96
C GLU A 161 -4.27 6.09 10.78
N LYS A 162 -4.99 6.25 11.89
CA LYS A 162 -5.42 5.17 12.79
C LYS A 162 -6.90 5.33 13.07
N HIS A 163 -7.69 4.35 12.67
CA HIS A 163 -9.14 4.36 12.82
C HIS A 163 -9.66 3.30 13.82
N LEU A 164 -8.80 2.41 14.34
CA LEU A 164 -9.20 1.39 15.33
C LEU A 164 -9.10 1.89 16.77
N GLY A 165 -10.15 1.61 17.54
CA GLY A 165 -10.15 1.61 18.99
C GLY A 165 -10.12 0.20 19.60
N ILE A 166 -9.54 0.06 20.79
CA ILE A 166 -9.64 -1.18 21.58
C ILE A 166 -11.10 -1.40 22.00
N GLY A 167 -11.61 -2.63 21.84
CA GLY A 167 -12.99 -3.00 22.13
C GLY A 167 -13.98 -2.67 21.01
N GLU A 168 -13.52 -2.05 19.93
CA GLU A 168 -14.35 -1.77 18.76
C GLU A 168 -14.65 -3.04 17.97
N MET A 169 -15.86 -3.14 17.44
CA MET A 169 -16.22 -4.20 16.49
C MET A 169 -15.90 -3.73 15.06
N VAL A 170 -15.11 -4.53 14.35
CA VAL A 170 -14.64 -4.23 12.99
C VAL A 170 -15.03 -5.34 12.02
N ASN A 171 -15.11 -5.01 10.74
CA ASN A 171 -15.39 -5.95 9.64
C ASN A 171 -14.47 -5.69 8.44
N GLU A 172 -14.69 -6.41 7.35
CA GLU A 172 -13.87 -6.34 6.14
C GLU A 172 -13.96 -5.01 5.38
N ALA A 173 -14.98 -4.20 5.66
CA ALA A 173 -15.16 -2.86 5.10
C ALA A 173 -14.58 -1.75 6.00
N SER A 174 -14.19 -2.06 7.24
CA SER A 174 -13.57 -1.11 8.16
C SER A 174 -12.16 -0.75 7.69
N ASN A 175 -11.91 0.53 7.42
CA ASN A 175 -10.54 1.00 7.22
C ASN A 175 -9.82 1.02 8.57
N ALA A 176 -8.75 0.25 8.72
CA ALA A 176 -8.09 0.12 10.01
C ALA A 176 -6.95 1.10 10.21
N PHE A 177 -6.02 1.08 9.25
CA PHE A 177 -4.86 1.94 9.24
C PHE A 177 -4.61 2.43 7.82
N THR A 178 -4.16 3.65 7.68
CA THR A 178 -3.55 4.13 6.43
C THR A 178 -2.05 4.16 6.63
N LEU A 179 -1.33 3.34 5.86
CA LEU A 179 0.13 3.23 5.91
C LEU A 179 0.72 3.86 4.65
N SER A 180 1.74 4.69 4.80
CA SER A 180 2.42 5.31 3.64
C SER A 180 3.93 5.21 3.75
N ASP A 181 4.59 4.92 2.64
CA ASP A 181 6.05 5.04 2.52
C ASP A 181 6.43 6.50 2.25
N LEU A 182 6.84 7.19 3.30
CA LEU A 182 7.21 8.60 3.25
C LEU A 182 8.59 8.89 2.64
N SER A 183 9.33 7.88 2.15
CA SER A 183 10.61 8.12 1.46
C SER A 183 10.45 8.94 0.18
N ARG A 184 9.24 8.95 -0.40
CA ARG A 184 8.85 9.80 -1.53
C ARG A 184 7.49 10.42 -1.24
N VAL A 185 7.32 11.66 -1.67
CA VAL A 185 6.06 12.40 -1.57
C VAL A 185 5.74 13.06 -2.90
N TRP A 186 4.49 13.46 -3.08
CA TRP A 186 4.07 14.24 -4.25
C TRP A 186 3.87 15.69 -3.86
N ALA A 187 4.48 16.60 -4.62
CA ALA A 187 4.03 17.99 -4.64
C ALA A 187 2.95 18.12 -5.72
N THR A 188 1.75 18.51 -5.32
CA THR A 188 0.63 18.74 -6.23
C THR A 188 0.34 20.23 -6.33
N PHE A 189 0.21 20.75 -7.54
CA PHE A 189 -0.19 22.14 -7.78
C PHE A 189 -1.22 22.23 -8.88
N GLY A 190 -2.08 23.25 -8.78
CA GLY A 190 -3.09 23.55 -9.78
C GLY A 190 -2.54 24.51 -10.83
N VAL A 191 -2.58 24.11 -12.10
CA VAL A 191 -2.19 24.95 -13.23
C VAL A 191 -3.43 25.43 -13.98
N ALA A 192 -3.55 26.74 -14.15
CA ALA A 192 -4.65 27.34 -14.90
C ALA A 192 -4.51 27.03 -16.40
N PRO A 193 -5.61 26.94 -17.16
CA PRO A 193 -5.57 26.57 -18.59
C PRO A 193 -4.66 27.47 -19.44
N LYS A 194 -4.60 28.77 -19.10
CA LYS A 194 -3.74 29.77 -19.76
C LYS A 194 -2.24 29.49 -19.67
N ASP A 195 -1.82 28.69 -18.69
CA ASP A 195 -0.43 28.36 -18.41
C ASP A 195 -0.12 26.88 -18.63
N LEU A 196 -1.11 26.07 -19.05
CA LEU A 196 -0.97 24.63 -19.23
C LEU A 196 0.03 24.28 -20.34
N ASP A 197 0.06 25.06 -21.42
CA ASP A 197 1.01 24.88 -22.53
C ASP A 197 2.47 25.05 -22.10
N LYS A 198 2.71 25.69 -20.95
CA LYS A 198 4.05 25.90 -20.39
C LYS A 198 4.48 24.75 -19.48
N VAL A 199 3.57 23.83 -19.14
CA VAL A 199 3.80 22.76 -18.17
C VAL A 199 3.75 21.41 -18.89
N VAL A 200 4.94 20.86 -19.15
CA VAL A 200 5.11 19.57 -19.84
C VAL A 200 5.78 18.58 -18.89
N VAL A 201 5.50 17.29 -19.07
CA VAL A 201 6.17 16.20 -18.33
C VAL A 201 7.64 16.15 -18.72
N GLY A 202 8.55 16.03 -17.74
CA GLY A 202 9.98 15.82 -17.98
C GLY A 202 10.93 16.91 -17.44
N PRO A 203 10.73 18.20 -17.76
CA PRO A 203 11.59 19.28 -17.27
C PRO A 203 11.76 19.27 -15.74
N PRO A 204 12.95 19.64 -15.24
CA PRO A 204 13.19 19.77 -13.81
C PRO A 204 12.37 20.94 -13.26
N VAL A 205 11.76 20.74 -12.10
CA VAL A 205 11.02 21.75 -11.36
C VAL A 205 11.63 21.89 -9.98
N ILE A 206 11.78 23.12 -9.52
CA ILE A 206 12.24 23.39 -8.15
C ILE A 206 11.00 23.50 -7.27
N VAL A 207 10.87 22.60 -6.30
CA VAL A 207 9.87 22.73 -5.24
C VAL A 207 10.54 23.40 -4.05
N SER A 208 9.94 24.51 -3.59
CA SER A 208 10.44 25.29 -2.48
C SER A 208 9.37 25.37 -1.40
N ALA A 209 9.72 25.03 -0.17
CA ALA A 209 8.93 25.30 1.02
C ALA A 209 9.64 26.36 1.86
N PRO A 210 9.25 27.64 1.74
CA PRO A 210 9.91 28.75 2.42
C PRO A 210 9.94 28.57 3.94
N ASP A 211 8.84 28.08 4.52
CA ASP A 211 8.68 27.91 5.97
C ASP A 211 9.61 26.82 6.54
N LEU A 212 9.97 25.84 5.71
CA LEU A 212 10.90 24.75 6.03
C LEU A 212 12.34 25.09 5.62
N ASN A 213 12.58 26.24 4.99
CA ASN A 213 13.83 26.58 4.31
C ASN A 213 14.35 25.44 3.40
N ALA A 214 13.44 24.68 2.80
CA ALA A 214 13.75 23.51 2.00
C ALA A 214 13.53 23.79 0.52
N LYS A 215 14.50 23.39 -0.31
CA LYS A 215 14.40 23.38 -1.77
C LYS A 215 14.85 22.03 -2.28
N VAL A 216 14.06 21.46 -3.19
CA VAL A 216 14.36 20.17 -3.79
C VAL A 216 14.04 20.21 -5.27
N ASP A 217 14.92 19.61 -6.06
CA ASP A 217 14.67 19.39 -7.47
C ASP A 217 13.74 18.18 -7.64
N GLY A 218 12.66 18.38 -8.37
CA GLY A 218 11.67 17.37 -8.70
C GLY A 218 11.49 17.24 -10.20
N LYS A 219 10.79 16.18 -10.61
CA LYS A 219 10.37 15.98 -11.99
C LYS A 219 8.85 15.94 -12.06
N ILE A 220 8.27 16.62 -13.05
CA ILE A 220 6.84 16.49 -13.34
C ILE A 220 6.61 15.06 -13.82
N GLY A 221 5.86 14.30 -13.04
CA GLY A 221 5.49 12.91 -13.35
C GLY A 221 4.12 12.81 -14.04
N TYR A 222 3.23 13.76 -13.76
CA TYR A 222 1.87 13.73 -14.29
C TYR A 222 1.29 15.13 -14.44
N VAL A 223 0.56 15.35 -15.54
CA VAL A 223 -0.26 16.54 -15.80
C VAL A 223 -1.67 16.05 -16.08
N GLY A 224 -2.62 16.43 -15.22
CA GLY A 224 -4.02 16.06 -15.37
C GLY A 224 -4.66 16.70 -16.59
N SER A 225 -5.41 15.91 -17.36
CA SER A 225 -6.16 16.38 -18.53
C SER A 225 -7.51 17.01 -18.18
N LEU A 226 -8.03 16.74 -16.98
CA LEU A 226 -9.32 17.22 -16.49
C LEU A 226 -9.10 18.48 -15.65
N LEU A 227 -9.68 19.61 -16.11
CA LEU A 227 -9.83 20.80 -15.29
C LEU A 227 -10.77 20.41 -14.13
N GLY A 228 -10.27 20.37 -12.89
CA GLY A 228 -11.10 19.98 -11.75
C GLY A 228 -12.40 20.78 -11.71
N GLU A 229 -13.53 20.13 -11.48
CA GLU A 229 -14.88 20.74 -11.62
C GLU A 229 -15.05 22.02 -10.79
N GLN A 230 -14.34 22.13 -9.66
CA GLN A 230 -14.41 23.30 -8.79
C GLN A 230 -13.36 24.38 -9.11
N THR A 231 -12.11 23.99 -9.39
CA THR A 231 -10.98 24.94 -9.52
C THR A 231 -10.68 25.36 -10.95
N ARG A 232 -11.24 24.64 -11.93
CA ARG A 232 -10.90 24.78 -13.36
C ARG A 232 -9.39 24.76 -13.63
N ALA A 233 -8.63 24.08 -12.79
CA ALA A 233 -7.18 23.94 -12.91
C ALA A 233 -6.83 22.47 -13.17
N ALA A 234 -5.78 22.25 -13.97
CA ALA A 234 -5.18 20.94 -14.16
C ALA A 234 -4.29 20.62 -12.96
N ALA A 235 -4.47 19.44 -12.36
CA ALA A 235 -3.60 18.97 -11.29
C ALA A 235 -2.29 18.45 -11.85
N VAL A 236 -1.17 19.04 -11.45
CA VAL A 236 0.18 18.61 -11.83
C VAL A 236 0.86 18.01 -10.62
N ARG A 237 1.47 16.84 -10.81
CA ARG A 237 2.17 16.09 -9.76
C ARG A 237 3.65 16.02 -10.05
N VAL A 238 4.44 16.40 -9.05
CA VAL A 238 5.90 16.30 -9.05
C VAL A 238 6.33 15.32 -7.97
N THR A 239 7.10 14.31 -8.36
CA THR A 239 7.64 13.32 -7.41
C THR A 239 8.89 13.87 -6.76
N LEU A 240 8.91 13.87 -5.43
CA LEU A 240 10.01 14.37 -4.61
C LEU A 240 10.60 13.24 -3.77
N ALA A 241 11.92 13.17 -3.72
CA ALA A 241 12.61 12.39 -2.70
C ALA A 241 12.48 13.11 -1.35
N ASN A 242 12.13 12.36 -0.31
CA ASN A 242 11.93 12.89 1.04
C ASN A 242 12.89 12.24 2.05
N PRO A 243 14.21 12.45 1.88
CA PRO A 243 15.18 11.96 2.86
C PRO A 243 14.88 12.60 4.23
N GLN A 244 14.90 11.79 5.29
CA GLN A 244 14.68 12.21 6.68
C GLN A 244 13.26 12.72 7.02
N GLY A 245 12.27 12.59 6.13
CA GLY A 245 10.90 13.04 6.42
C GLY A 245 10.79 14.57 6.58
N ALA A 246 11.64 15.32 5.86
CA ALA A 246 11.66 16.78 5.89
C ALA A 246 10.38 17.40 5.28
N TRP A 247 9.73 16.69 4.37
CA TRP A 247 8.48 17.06 3.74
C TRP A 247 7.33 16.29 4.41
N ARG A 248 6.51 16.99 5.19
CA ARG A 248 5.40 16.46 6.00
C ARG A 248 4.36 17.55 6.24
#